data_AF-A0A182EGI6-F1
#
_entry.id   AF-A0A182EGI6-F1
#
_cell.length_a   1.000
_cell.length_b   1.000
_cell.length_c   1.000
_cell.angle_alpha   90.00
_cell.angle_beta   90.00
_cell.angle_gamma   90.00
#
_symmetry.space_group_name_H-M   'P 1'
#
loop_
_entity.id
_entity.type
_entity.pdbx_description
1 polymer ?
#
loop_
_entity_poly.entity_id
_entity_poly.type
_entity_poly.pdbx_seq_one_letter_code
_entity_poly.pdbx_strand_id
1 'polypeptide(L)'
;MKPQQRENYCSGQWYPDLPVHNGNVECNFHLARILEFMECPQYLRKTLFPLQKTLKYAGILNPLDCPHHLRASDLSIPYREGIVLDKPVKTGHGPVCNIGLYKEIRINEEVALKPGTRVTVKVLDIYSERKRYHGCLVNSQQIKQEAGLYWGYKVRIALSLHDALNAEEYDIIIGTSERGKPVNRFEMPLSEKNRILIVFGGLEGLEAAVKADKSINCSTPDELFEHYLNVVPGQGSRIIRTEEAIPITLATLRSMIYTDL
;
A
#
# COMPACT_ATOMS: atom_id res chain seq x y z
N MET A 1 9.93 -12.65 12.08
CA MET A 1 9.12 -11.86 13.05
C MET A 1 8.21 -12.82 13.83
N LYS A 2 7.88 -12.56 15.09
CA LYS A 2 6.87 -13.38 15.82
C LYS A 2 5.44 -12.93 15.46
N PRO A 3 4.46 -13.85 15.33
CA PRO A 3 3.07 -13.48 14.99
C PRO A 3 2.46 -12.41 15.88
N GLN A 4 2.70 -12.49 17.20
CA GLN A 4 2.22 -11.51 18.17
C GLN A 4 2.71 -10.09 17.87
N GLN A 5 3.94 -9.92 17.38
CA GLN A 5 4.47 -8.60 17.07
C GLN A 5 3.71 -7.97 15.90
N ARG A 6 3.41 -8.76 14.86
CA ARG A 6 2.57 -8.32 13.73
C ARG A 6 1.17 -7.94 14.18
N GLU A 7 0.56 -8.76 15.04
CA GLU A 7 -0.77 -8.48 15.59
C GLU A 7 -0.80 -7.18 16.39
N ASN A 8 0.19 -6.96 17.27
CA ASN A 8 0.31 -5.73 18.03
C ASN A 8 0.45 -4.50 17.11
N TYR A 9 1.18 -4.62 15.99
CA TYR A 9 1.24 -3.54 15.00
C TYR A 9 -0.13 -3.28 14.36
N CYS A 10 -0.80 -4.33 13.89
CA CYS A 10 -2.08 -4.23 13.17
C CYS A 10 -3.22 -3.73 14.06
N SER A 11 -3.19 -4.05 15.36
CA SER A 11 -4.16 -3.59 16.35
C SER A 11 -3.87 -2.18 16.90
N GLY A 12 -2.75 -1.56 16.51
CA GLY A 12 -2.33 -0.25 17.01
C GLY A 12 -1.72 -0.27 18.41
N GLN A 13 -1.39 -1.44 18.95
CA GLN A 13 -0.75 -1.62 20.26
C GLN A 13 0.79 -1.51 20.21
N TRP A 14 1.37 -1.43 19.02
CA TRP A 14 2.80 -1.19 18.85
C TRP A 14 3.17 0.28 19.13
N TYR A 15 4.24 0.46 19.92
CA TYR A 15 4.82 1.76 20.23
C TYR A 15 6.31 1.77 19.83
N PRO A 16 6.79 2.83 19.14
CA PRO A 16 8.17 2.91 18.64
C PRO A 16 9.13 3.40 19.74
N ASP A 17 9.23 2.66 20.84
CA ASP A 17 10.10 2.99 21.96
C ASP A 17 11.46 2.31 21.90
N LEU A 18 11.56 1.21 21.15
CA LEU A 18 12.80 0.48 20.97
C LEU A 18 13.64 1.10 19.84
N PRO A 19 14.97 1.17 19.98
CA PRO A 19 15.85 1.61 18.91
C PRO A 19 15.85 0.60 17.76
N VAL A 20 16.05 1.08 16.53
CA VAL A 20 16.19 0.22 15.35
C VAL A 20 17.50 -0.56 15.44
N HIS A 21 17.42 -1.89 15.34
CA HIS A 21 18.59 -2.77 15.39
C HIS A 21 18.37 -4.00 14.49
N ASN A 22 19.45 -4.56 13.92
CA ASN A 22 19.37 -5.71 13.00
C ASN A 22 18.70 -6.95 13.60
N GLY A 23 18.71 -7.09 14.92
CA GLY A 23 18.10 -8.21 15.65
C GLY A 23 16.63 -8.02 16.04
N ASN A 24 16.00 -6.89 15.69
CA ASN A 24 14.60 -6.62 16.03
C ASN A 24 13.77 -6.26 14.80
N VAL A 25 12.46 -6.12 15.02
CA VAL A 25 11.49 -5.87 13.95
C VAL A 25 11.20 -4.39 13.73
N GLU A 26 11.80 -3.50 14.52
CA GLU A 26 11.47 -2.08 14.53
C GLU A 26 11.74 -1.41 13.17
N CYS A 27 12.78 -1.83 12.45
CA CYS A 27 13.02 -1.34 11.08
C CYS A 27 11.81 -1.57 10.15
N ASN A 28 11.19 -2.75 10.24
CA ASN A 28 10.04 -3.12 9.41
C ASN A 28 8.81 -2.28 9.78
N PHE A 29 8.55 -2.11 11.07
CA PHE A 29 7.41 -1.32 11.55
C PHE A 29 7.60 0.18 11.29
N HIS A 30 8.83 0.68 11.39
CA HIS A 30 9.16 2.07 11.02
C HIS A 30 8.89 2.32 9.54
N LEU A 31 9.39 1.44 8.66
CA LEU A 31 9.17 1.54 7.22
C LEU A 31 7.68 1.48 6.88
N ALA A 32 6.96 0.48 7.42
CA ALA A 32 5.53 0.33 7.21
C ALA A 32 4.75 1.59 7.62
N ARG A 33 5.07 2.14 8.80
CA ARG A 33 4.40 3.33 9.33
C ARG A 33 4.66 4.58 8.48
N ILE A 34 5.88 4.75 7.97
CA ILE A 34 6.23 5.85 7.07
C ILE A 34 5.43 5.72 5.77
N LEU A 35 5.38 4.52 5.16
CA LEU A 35 4.65 4.29 3.92
C LEU A 35 3.15 4.52 4.09
N GLU A 36 2.54 4.06 5.18
CA GLU A 36 1.14 4.32 5.52
C GLU A 36 0.86 5.81 5.72
N PHE A 37 1.77 6.53 6.40
CA PHE A 37 1.63 7.96 6.63
C PHE A 37 1.69 8.76 5.31
N MET A 38 2.61 8.38 4.42
CA MET A 38 2.75 9.01 3.11
C MET A 38 1.49 8.80 2.25
N GLU A 39 0.94 7.59 2.25
CA GLU A 39 -0.28 7.26 1.51
C GLU A 39 -1.52 7.97 2.07
N CYS A 40 -1.59 8.19 3.38
CA CYS A 40 -2.74 8.81 4.02
C CYS A 40 -2.96 10.27 3.57
N PRO A 41 -4.18 10.66 3.15
CA PRO A 41 -4.52 12.05 2.85
C PRO A 41 -4.31 13.00 4.03
N GLN A 42 -3.81 14.20 3.74
CA GLN A 42 -3.34 15.15 4.76
C GLN A 42 -4.37 15.47 5.84
N TYR A 43 -5.66 15.57 5.47
CA TYR A 43 -6.75 15.91 6.39
C TYR A 43 -7.12 14.77 7.36
N LEU A 44 -6.67 13.53 7.12
CA LEU A 44 -6.89 12.39 8.01
C LEU A 44 -5.69 12.08 8.91
N ARG A 45 -4.49 12.57 8.55
CA ARG A 45 -3.24 12.21 9.23
C ARG A 45 -3.28 12.47 10.74
N LYS A 46 -3.78 13.64 11.16
CA LYS A 46 -3.87 13.98 12.59
C LYS A 46 -4.75 13.03 13.40
N THR A 47 -5.77 12.46 12.78
CA THR A 47 -6.72 11.56 13.45
C THR A 47 -6.23 10.11 13.44
N LEU A 48 -5.64 9.68 12.31
CA LEU A 48 -5.20 8.28 12.14
C LEU A 48 -3.79 8.00 12.69
N PHE A 49 -2.94 9.02 12.77
CA PHE A 49 -1.55 8.88 13.18
C PHE A 49 -1.29 9.76 14.41
N PRO A 50 -1.33 9.19 15.63
CA PRO A 50 -0.94 9.93 16.82
C PRO A 50 0.54 10.33 16.75
N LEU A 51 0.94 11.29 17.59
CA LEU A 51 2.33 11.72 17.67
C LEU A 51 3.23 10.54 18.08
N GLN A 52 4.12 10.15 17.18
CA GLN A 52 5.03 9.02 17.34
C GLN A 52 6.44 9.43 16.94
N LYS A 53 7.46 8.89 17.65
CA LYS A 53 8.89 9.19 17.38
C LYS A 53 9.30 8.85 15.96
N THR A 54 8.73 7.79 15.39
CA THR A 54 8.91 7.34 14.00
C THR A 54 8.57 8.40 12.96
N LEU A 55 7.57 9.24 13.24
CA LEU A 55 7.08 10.25 12.33
C LEU A 55 7.59 11.66 12.67
N LYS A 56 8.56 11.77 13.60
CA LYS A 56 9.13 13.05 14.04
C LYS A 56 9.60 13.93 12.88
N TYR A 57 10.20 13.31 11.86
CA TYR A 57 10.72 13.99 10.67
C TYR A 57 9.88 13.75 9.42
N ALA A 58 8.62 13.33 9.58
CA ALA A 58 7.75 13.04 8.44
C ALA A 58 7.48 14.27 7.54
N GLY A 59 7.73 15.48 8.03
CA GLY A 59 7.67 16.71 7.24
C GLY A 59 8.78 16.87 6.19
N ILE A 60 9.85 16.06 6.25
CA ILE A 60 10.94 16.04 5.25
C ILE A 60 10.59 15.11 4.08
N LEU A 61 9.61 14.20 4.26
CA LEU A 61 9.23 13.23 3.23
C LEU A 61 8.67 13.94 2.00
N ASN A 62 9.03 13.44 0.81
CA ASN A 62 8.51 13.96 -0.44
C ASN A 62 6.98 13.72 -0.51
N PRO A 63 6.18 14.74 -0.87
CA PRO A 63 4.75 14.55 -1.05
C PRO A 63 4.50 13.60 -2.23
N LEU A 64 3.61 12.62 -2.05
CA LEU A 64 3.21 11.72 -3.13
C LEU A 64 2.27 12.39 -4.14
N ASP A 65 1.45 13.35 -3.67
CA ASP A 65 0.46 14.08 -4.48
C ASP A 65 -0.44 13.15 -5.32
N CYS A 66 -0.91 12.06 -4.69
CA CYS A 66 -1.76 11.07 -5.35
C CYS A 66 -3.17 11.63 -5.60
N PRO A 67 -3.96 11.05 -6.53
CA PRO A 67 -5.32 11.53 -6.83
C PRO A 67 -6.28 11.60 -5.63
N HIS A 68 -6.05 10.81 -4.58
CA HIS A 68 -6.83 10.84 -3.34
C HIS A 68 -6.31 11.86 -2.30
N HIS A 69 -5.24 12.61 -2.59
CA HIS A 69 -4.69 13.68 -1.75
C HIS A 69 -5.34 15.05 -2.06
N LEU A 70 -6.66 15.04 -2.22
CA LEU A 70 -7.42 16.22 -2.62
C LEU A 70 -7.43 17.32 -1.56
N ARG A 71 -7.39 18.57 -2.02
CA ARG A 71 -7.68 19.75 -1.20
C ARG A 71 -9.18 19.84 -0.92
N ALA A 72 -9.58 20.54 0.15
CA ALA A 72 -10.99 20.74 0.47
C ALA A 72 -11.77 21.48 -0.63
N SER A 73 -11.08 22.32 -1.41
CA SER A 73 -11.64 23.06 -2.55
C SER A 73 -11.75 22.24 -3.83
N ASP A 74 -11.12 21.07 -3.90
CA ASP A 74 -11.11 20.25 -5.10
C ASP A 74 -12.33 19.33 -5.15
N LEU A 75 -13.31 19.70 -5.98
CA LEU A 75 -14.56 18.98 -6.18
C LEU A 75 -14.60 18.27 -7.53
N SER A 76 -13.45 18.16 -8.22
CA SER A 76 -13.37 17.62 -9.59
C SER A 76 -13.73 16.14 -9.68
N ILE A 77 -13.46 15.37 -8.62
CA ILE A 77 -13.76 13.94 -8.55
C ILE A 77 -14.72 13.63 -7.39
N PRO A 78 -15.69 12.72 -7.60
CA PRO A 78 -16.69 12.41 -6.59
C PRO A 78 -16.19 11.42 -5.53
N TYR A 79 -14.92 11.03 -5.52
CA TYR A 79 -14.37 10.04 -4.60
C TYR A 79 -13.50 10.69 -3.54
N ARG A 80 -13.64 10.27 -2.28
CA ARG A 80 -12.84 10.76 -1.17
C ARG A 80 -12.57 9.67 -0.15
N GLU A 81 -11.41 9.78 0.48
CA GLU A 81 -11.12 9.07 1.72
C GLU A 81 -11.79 9.78 2.89
N GLY A 82 -12.23 9.04 3.89
CA GLY A 82 -12.84 9.59 5.08
C GLY A 82 -12.65 8.74 6.30
N ILE A 83 -13.10 9.28 7.43
CA ILE A 83 -13.11 8.58 8.70
C ILE A 83 -14.51 8.65 9.32
N VAL A 84 -14.97 7.52 9.86
CA VAL A 84 -16.25 7.43 10.58
C VAL A 84 -16.16 8.25 11.86
N LEU A 85 -17.13 9.15 12.06
CA LEU A 85 -17.22 10.00 13.23
C LEU A 85 -17.98 9.28 14.35
N ASP A 86 -17.64 9.62 15.59
CA ASP A 86 -18.39 9.18 16.77
C ASP A 86 -19.69 9.99 16.90
N LYS A 87 -20.72 9.56 16.16
CA LYS A 87 -22.04 10.19 16.16
C LYS A 87 -23.15 9.14 16.20
N PRO A 88 -24.26 9.41 16.89
CA PRO A 88 -25.38 8.48 16.94
C PRO A 88 -25.98 8.28 15.54
N VAL A 89 -26.16 7.01 15.18
CA VAL A 89 -26.77 6.58 13.93
C VAL A 89 -28.24 6.25 14.21
N LYS A 90 -29.15 6.87 13.45
CA LYS A 90 -30.58 6.57 13.52
C LYS A 90 -30.86 5.30 12.71
N THR A 91 -31.83 4.49 13.14
CA THR A 91 -32.30 3.30 12.43
C THR A 91 -32.63 3.63 10.97
N GLY A 92 -32.19 2.79 10.02
CA GLY A 92 -32.37 3.02 8.59
C GLY A 92 -31.41 4.02 7.95
N HIS A 93 -30.38 4.48 8.67
CA HIS A 93 -29.35 5.36 8.13
C HIS A 93 -27.95 4.81 8.39
N GLY A 94 -27.01 5.13 7.50
CA GLY A 94 -25.60 4.83 7.70
C GLY A 94 -24.86 5.84 8.60
N PRO A 95 -23.59 5.54 8.89
CA PRO A 95 -22.71 6.39 9.69
C PRO A 95 -22.45 7.74 9.02
N VAL A 96 -21.99 8.69 9.83
CA VAL A 96 -21.54 10.01 9.36
C VAL A 96 -20.01 10.00 9.32
N CYS A 97 -19.44 10.48 8.22
CA CYS A 97 -17.99 10.48 8.01
C CYS A 97 -17.46 11.90 7.75
N ASN A 98 -16.22 12.15 8.16
CA ASN A 98 -15.45 13.31 7.72
C ASN A 98 -14.59 12.92 6.51
N ILE A 99 -14.73 13.66 5.41
CA ILE A 99 -14.07 13.41 4.12
C ILE A 99 -13.15 14.56 3.68
N GLY A 100 -12.77 15.44 4.62
CA GLY A 100 -11.90 16.58 4.33
C GLY A 100 -12.59 17.72 3.57
N LEU A 101 -13.92 17.71 3.53
CA LEU A 101 -14.76 18.80 3.02
C LEU A 101 -15.36 19.61 4.18
N TYR A 102 -15.90 20.79 3.87
CA TYR A 102 -16.61 21.62 4.84
C TYR A 102 -17.85 20.95 5.45
N LYS A 103 -18.52 20.07 4.69
CA LYS A 103 -19.68 19.32 5.16
C LYS A 103 -19.31 17.85 5.34
N GLU A 104 -19.91 17.26 6.36
CA GLU A 104 -19.85 15.82 6.62
C GLU A 104 -20.68 15.07 5.58
N ILE A 105 -20.33 13.82 5.34
CA ILE A 105 -21.11 12.92 4.49
C ILE A 105 -21.88 11.92 5.35
N ARG A 106 -23.12 11.63 4.95
CA ARG A 106 -23.93 10.53 5.44
C ARG A 106 -23.81 9.36 4.45
N ILE A 107 -23.48 8.18 4.96
CA ILE A 107 -23.59 6.95 4.16
C ILE A 107 -25.06 6.56 4.03
N ASN A 108 -25.51 6.29 2.81
CA ASN A 108 -26.90 5.95 2.51
C ASN A 108 -27.26 4.53 2.97
N GLU A 109 -26.28 3.62 2.97
CA GLU A 109 -26.45 2.22 3.37
C GLU A 109 -26.46 2.08 4.90
N GLU A 110 -27.36 1.25 5.42
CA GLU A 110 -27.40 0.88 6.83
C GLU A 110 -26.29 -0.12 7.16
N VAL A 111 -25.12 0.41 7.53
CA VAL A 111 -23.92 -0.36 7.86
C VAL A 111 -23.38 0.07 9.23
N ALA A 112 -23.10 -0.90 10.10
CA ALA A 112 -22.46 -0.62 11.38
C ALA A 112 -20.94 -0.55 11.23
N LEU A 113 -20.38 0.67 11.24
CA LEU A 113 -18.93 0.90 11.26
C LEU A 113 -18.51 1.55 12.58
N LYS A 114 -17.36 1.10 13.11
CA LYS A 114 -16.80 1.67 14.35
C LYS A 114 -16.26 3.08 14.09
N PRO A 115 -16.46 4.04 15.02
CA PRO A 115 -15.79 5.33 14.96
C PRO A 115 -14.27 5.17 14.77
N GLY A 116 -13.67 6.06 13.98
CA GLY A 116 -12.24 5.99 13.64
C GLY A 116 -11.91 5.07 12.45
N THR A 117 -12.88 4.32 11.91
CA THR A 117 -12.67 3.48 10.74
C THR A 117 -12.46 4.33 9.50
N ARG A 118 -11.35 4.11 8.78
CA ARG A 118 -11.08 4.74 7.47
C ARG A 118 -11.95 4.09 6.39
N VAL A 119 -12.58 4.91 5.57
CA VAL A 119 -13.50 4.49 4.50
C VAL A 119 -13.20 5.25 3.22
N THR A 120 -13.50 4.64 2.08
CA THR A 120 -13.54 5.32 0.79
C THR A 120 -15.00 5.52 0.40
N VAL A 121 -15.36 6.73 -0.01
CA VAL A 121 -16.74 7.08 -0.33
C VAL A 121 -16.86 7.70 -1.72
N LYS A 122 -18.01 7.48 -2.36
CA LYS A 122 -18.47 8.23 -3.52
C LYS A 122 -19.54 9.22 -3.09
N VAL A 123 -19.25 10.51 -3.24
CA VAL A 123 -20.16 11.62 -2.97
C VAL A 123 -21.15 11.74 -4.13
N LEU A 124 -22.44 11.63 -3.84
CA LEU A 124 -23.49 11.64 -4.87
C LEU A 124 -24.09 13.05 -5.10
N ASP A 125 -23.99 13.93 -4.10
CA ASP A 125 -24.66 15.24 -4.10
C ASP A 125 -23.69 16.39 -3.74
N ILE A 126 -22.50 16.41 -4.34
CA ILE A 126 -21.41 17.35 -3.99
C ILE A 126 -21.79 18.85 -4.12
N TYR A 127 -22.74 19.18 -4.99
CA TYR A 127 -23.25 20.55 -5.21
C TYR A 127 -24.52 20.87 -4.40
N SER A 128 -24.93 19.98 -3.49
CA SER A 128 -26.14 20.13 -2.69
C SER A 128 -26.00 21.21 -1.62
N GLU A 129 -27.04 22.03 -1.46
CA GLU A 129 -27.14 23.04 -0.38
C GLU A 129 -27.47 22.43 0.99
N ARG A 130 -27.75 21.13 1.06
CA ARG A 130 -28.05 20.42 2.31
C ARG A 130 -26.93 20.60 3.33
N LYS A 131 -27.28 20.42 4.60
CA LYS A 131 -26.34 20.46 5.74
C LYS A 131 -25.25 19.38 5.65
N ARG A 132 -25.54 18.25 5.01
CA ARG A 132 -24.63 17.11 4.82
C ARG A 132 -24.73 16.58 3.40
N TYR A 133 -23.62 16.06 2.91
CA TYR A 133 -23.57 15.26 1.69
C TYR A 133 -24.15 13.86 1.95
N HIS A 134 -24.49 13.17 0.88
CA HIS A 134 -24.93 11.80 0.82
C HIS A 134 -24.02 11.03 -0.12
N GLY A 135 -23.71 9.80 0.25
CA GLY A 135 -22.84 8.95 -0.55
C GLY A 135 -22.96 7.48 -0.20
N CYS A 136 -22.21 6.69 -0.94
CA CYS A 136 -22.08 5.25 -0.74
C CYS A 136 -20.62 4.88 -0.46
N LEU A 137 -20.43 3.73 0.17
CA LEU A 137 -19.11 3.15 0.35
C LEU A 137 -18.64 2.58 -0.98
N VAL A 138 -17.37 2.76 -1.29
CA VAL A 138 -16.74 2.16 -2.46
C VAL A 138 -15.36 1.62 -2.08
N ASN A 139 -14.73 0.87 -2.96
CA ASN A 139 -13.35 0.43 -2.81
C ASN A 139 -12.45 0.96 -3.94
N SER A 140 -11.13 0.86 -3.75
CA SER A 140 -10.15 1.35 -4.72
C SER A 140 -10.21 0.65 -6.08
N GLN A 141 -10.65 -0.62 -6.13
CA GLN A 141 -10.83 -1.33 -7.39
C GLN A 141 -12.01 -0.76 -8.20
N GLN A 142 -13.13 -0.44 -7.54
CA GLN A 142 -14.27 0.23 -8.19
C GLN A 142 -13.87 1.60 -8.74
N ILE A 143 -13.09 2.38 -8.00
CA ILE A 143 -12.60 3.70 -8.47
C ILE A 143 -11.73 3.54 -9.73
N LYS A 144 -10.82 2.56 -9.73
CA LYS A 144 -9.97 2.29 -10.90
C LYS A 144 -10.82 1.87 -12.11
N GLN A 145 -11.85 1.05 -11.91
CA GLN A 145 -12.74 0.58 -12.99
C GLN A 145 -13.65 1.68 -13.53
N GLU A 146 -14.24 2.51 -12.65
CA GLU A 146 -15.20 3.55 -13.05
C GLU A 146 -14.52 4.82 -13.57
N ALA A 147 -13.38 5.20 -13.00
CA ALA A 147 -12.75 6.50 -13.24
C ALA A 147 -11.30 6.42 -13.76
N GLY A 148 -10.71 5.22 -13.83
CA GLY A 148 -9.31 5.05 -14.26
C GLY A 148 -8.28 5.64 -13.28
N LEU A 149 -8.69 5.98 -12.06
CA LEU A 149 -7.85 6.69 -11.09
C LEU A 149 -7.06 5.72 -10.21
N TYR A 150 -5.79 6.05 -9.98
CA TYR A 150 -4.99 5.43 -8.94
C TYR A 150 -5.44 5.94 -7.56
N TRP A 151 -5.65 5.03 -6.61
CA TRP A 151 -6.21 5.34 -5.29
C TRP A 151 -5.30 4.86 -4.15
N GLY A 152 -4.00 5.13 -4.30
CA GLY A 152 -2.99 4.78 -3.29
C GLY A 152 -2.63 3.30 -3.26
N TYR A 153 -1.88 2.93 -2.22
CA TYR A 153 -1.41 1.57 -1.98
C TYR A 153 -1.80 1.11 -0.57
N LYS A 154 -1.75 -0.20 -0.34
CA LYS A 154 -1.89 -0.78 0.99
C LYS A 154 -0.54 -1.33 1.44
N VAL A 155 -0.23 -1.14 2.71
CA VAL A 155 0.99 -1.69 3.32
C VAL A 155 0.60 -2.96 4.06
N ARG A 156 1.28 -4.07 3.75
CA ARG A 156 1.12 -5.35 4.42
C ARG A 156 2.44 -5.78 5.04
N ILE A 157 2.39 -6.22 6.29
CA ILE A 157 3.55 -6.79 6.97
C ILE A 157 3.46 -8.31 6.87
N ALA A 158 4.46 -8.91 6.23
CA ALA A 158 4.64 -10.35 6.19
C ALA A 158 5.57 -10.82 7.32
N LEU A 159 5.33 -12.02 7.83
CA LEU A 159 6.14 -12.65 8.89
C LEU A 159 7.46 -13.20 8.37
N SER A 160 7.48 -13.60 7.09
CA SER A 160 8.60 -14.21 6.39
C SER A 160 8.45 -14.02 4.87
N LEU A 161 9.43 -14.48 4.08
CA LEU A 161 9.34 -14.41 2.62
C LEU A 161 8.20 -15.31 2.10
N HIS A 162 8.04 -16.51 2.64
CA HIS A 162 6.93 -17.41 2.29
C HIS A 162 5.55 -16.76 2.54
N ASP A 163 5.35 -16.11 3.70
CA ASP A 163 4.12 -15.35 4.00
C ASP A 163 3.94 -14.13 3.06
N ALA A 164 5.03 -13.56 2.54
CA ALA A 164 4.97 -12.47 1.58
C ALA A 164 4.51 -12.96 0.20
N LEU A 165 5.01 -14.12 -0.25
CA LEU A 165 4.73 -14.68 -1.57
C LEU A 165 3.28 -15.12 -1.74
N ASN A 166 2.65 -15.66 -0.69
CA ASN A 166 1.23 -16.01 -0.62
C ASN A 166 0.60 -16.36 -1.99
N ALA A 167 1.02 -17.50 -2.57
CA ALA A 167 0.87 -17.80 -3.99
C ALA A 167 -0.59 -17.79 -4.52
N GLU A 168 -1.59 -17.89 -3.65
CA GLU A 168 -3.01 -17.79 -4.04
C GLU A 168 -3.45 -16.35 -4.37
N GLU A 169 -2.69 -15.34 -3.96
CA GLU A 169 -3.03 -13.94 -4.13
C GLU A 169 -2.52 -13.32 -5.44
N TYR A 170 -1.42 -13.86 -5.99
CA TYR A 170 -0.72 -13.32 -7.15
C TYR A 170 -0.67 -14.34 -8.29
N ASP A 171 -0.95 -13.89 -9.51
CA ASP A 171 -0.89 -14.76 -10.68
C ASP A 171 0.53 -14.87 -11.22
N ILE A 172 1.35 -13.83 -11.00
CA ILE A 172 2.73 -13.74 -11.50
C ILE A 172 3.61 -13.25 -10.35
N ILE A 173 4.68 -13.99 -10.06
CA ILE A 173 5.65 -13.63 -9.01
C ILE A 173 7.05 -13.49 -9.63
N ILE A 174 7.58 -12.27 -9.55
CA ILE A 174 8.86 -11.88 -10.14
C ILE A 174 9.86 -11.55 -9.03
N GLY A 175 10.94 -12.31 -8.92
CA GLY A 175 12.12 -11.93 -8.13
C GLY A 175 13.09 -11.09 -8.97
N THR A 176 13.78 -10.16 -8.32
CA THR A 176 14.78 -9.29 -8.98
C THR A 176 16.18 -9.53 -8.44
N SER A 177 17.16 -9.63 -9.34
CA SER A 177 18.57 -9.81 -8.98
C SER A 177 19.49 -9.61 -10.19
N GLU A 178 20.73 -9.16 -9.93
CA GLU A 178 21.79 -9.12 -10.96
C GLU A 178 22.09 -10.51 -11.57
N ARG A 179 21.82 -11.59 -10.82
CA ARG A 179 21.98 -13.00 -11.25
C ARG A 179 20.81 -13.52 -12.08
N GLY A 180 19.73 -12.76 -12.20
CA GLY A 180 18.53 -13.15 -12.94
C GLY A 180 18.73 -13.16 -14.45
N LYS A 181 17.73 -13.67 -15.16
CA LYS A 181 17.65 -13.63 -16.63
C LYS A 181 17.53 -12.17 -17.09
N PRO A 182 18.25 -11.74 -18.13
CA PRO A 182 18.15 -10.38 -18.65
C PRO A 182 16.71 -10.01 -19.03
N VAL A 183 16.23 -8.86 -18.54
CA VAL A 183 14.85 -8.37 -18.75
C VAL A 183 14.48 -8.14 -20.22
N ASN A 184 15.46 -7.90 -21.09
CA ASN A 184 15.22 -7.72 -22.53
C ASN A 184 14.71 -8.99 -23.24
N ARG A 185 14.83 -10.16 -22.61
CA ARG A 185 14.29 -11.43 -23.09
C ARG A 185 13.01 -11.85 -22.35
N PHE A 186 12.52 -10.98 -21.47
CA PHE A 186 11.34 -11.26 -20.67
C PHE A 186 10.10 -10.70 -21.38
N GLU A 187 9.09 -11.55 -21.51
CA GLU A 187 7.75 -11.18 -21.96
C GLU A 187 6.80 -11.42 -20.79
N MET A 188 5.95 -10.45 -20.50
CA MET A 188 4.99 -10.57 -19.39
C MET A 188 3.92 -11.60 -19.77
N PRO A 189 3.71 -12.66 -18.98
CA PRO A 189 2.62 -13.58 -19.22
C PRO A 189 1.27 -12.86 -19.18
N LEU A 190 0.34 -13.27 -20.03
CA LEU A 190 -1.04 -12.80 -19.96
C LEU A 190 -1.71 -13.44 -18.73
N SER A 191 -2.22 -12.62 -17.82
CA SER A 191 -3.04 -13.07 -16.69
C SER A 191 -4.42 -12.41 -16.74
N GLU A 192 -5.46 -13.18 -16.41
CA GLU A 192 -6.84 -12.67 -16.34
C GLU A 192 -7.02 -11.60 -15.24
N LYS A 193 -6.31 -11.73 -14.11
CA LYS A 193 -6.47 -10.84 -12.95
C LYS A 193 -5.34 -9.80 -12.83
N ASN A 194 -4.24 -9.99 -13.55
CA ASN A 194 -3.06 -9.12 -13.56
C ASN A 194 -2.56 -8.76 -12.15
N ARG A 195 -2.53 -9.74 -11.23
CA ARG A 195 -1.99 -9.58 -9.87
C ARG A 195 -0.51 -9.97 -9.88
N ILE A 196 0.34 -8.98 -10.09
CA ILE A 196 1.79 -9.16 -10.23
C ILE A 196 2.47 -8.78 -8.92
N LEU A 197 3.25 -9.71 -8.36
CA LEU A 197 4.16 -9.45 -7.23
C LEU A 197 5.58 -9.30 -7.74
N ILE A 198 6.23 -8.18 -7.43
CA ILE A 198 7.65 -7.95 -7.70
C ILE A 198 8.39 -7.90 -6.37
N VAL A 199 9.40 -8.77 -6.21
CA VAL A 199 10.13 -8.96 -4.96
C VAL A 199 11.56 -8.47 -5.12
N PHE A 200 11.98 -7.64 -4.16
CA PHE A 200 13.30 -7.03 -4.11
C PHE A 200 14.09 -7.53 -2.92
N GLY A 201 15.38 -7.81 -3.14
CA GLY A 201 16.32 -8.13 -2.08
C GLY A 201 16.80 -6.90 -1.31
N GLY A 202 17.34 -7.15 -0.12
CA GLY A 202 18.09 -6.15 0.64
C GLY A 202 19.56 -6.09 0.20
N LEU A 203 20.44 -5.67 1.11
CA LEU A 203 21.89 -5.59 0.86
C LEU A 203 22.50 -6.94 0.44
N GLU A 204 22.05 -8.03 1.05
CA GLU A 204 22.53 -9.40 0.77
C GLU A 204 21.67 -10.12 -0.29
N GLY A 205 20.85 -9.38 -1.06
CA GLY A 205 19.96 -9.96 -2.06
C GLY A 205 18.76 -10.70 -1.46
N LEU A 206 18.14 -11.55 -2.27
CA LEU A 206 17.01 -12.40 -1.86
C LEU A 206 17.48 -13.67 -1.14
N GLU A 207 18.76 -14.02 -1.30
CA GLU A 207 19.42 -15.17 -0.68
C GLU A 207 19.32 -15.14 0.84
N ALA A 208 19.50 -13.95 1.45
CA ALA A 208 19.36 -13.81 2.90
C ALA A 208 17.95 -14.13 3.39
N ALA A 209 16.93 -13.71 2.64
CA ALA A 209 15.53 -13.96 2.99
C ALA A 209 15.15 -15.44 2.80
N VAL A 210 15.61 -16.07 1.71
CA VAL A 210 15.43 -17.51 1.46
C VAL A 210 16.10 -18.33 2.57
N LYS A 211 17.36 -18.04 2.91
CA LYS A 211 18.11 -18.75 3.95
C LYS A 211 17.49 -18.61 5.34
N ALA A 212 16.89 -17.46 5.64
CA ALA A 212 16.28 -17.18 6.94
C ALA A 212 14.92 -17.86 7.12
N ASP A 213 14.22 -18.19 6.03
CA ASP A 213 12.86 -18.73 6.07
C ASP A 213 12.86 -20.26 5.98
N LYS A 214 12.68 -20.92 7.13
CA LYS A 214 12.65 -22.39 7.24
C LYS A 214 11.51 -23.07 6.51
N SER A 215 10.49 -22.32 6.06
CA SER A 215 9.38 -22.86 5.30
C SER A 215 9.67 -22.97 3.80
N ILE A 216 10.80 -22.39 3.35
CA ILE A 216 11.25 -22.44 1.97
C ILE A 216 12.26 -23.58 1.80
N ASN A 217 11.92 -24.53 0.93
CA ASN A 217 12.72 -25.73 0.66
C ASN A 217 13.57 -25.63 -0.61
N CYS A 218 13.98 -24.42 -1.01
CA CYS A 218 14.84 -24.20 -2.17
C CYS A 218 16.24 -23.73 -1.74
N SER A 219 17.25 -24.05 -2.54
CA SER A 219 18.64 -23.68 -2.24
C SER A 219 18.99 -22.29 -2.76
N THR A 220 18.31 -21.88 -3.82
CA THR A 220 18.56 -20.63 -4.55
C THR A 220 17.26 -19.85 -4.74
N PRO A 221 17.30 -18.51 -4.80
CA PRO A 221 16.09 -17.72 -5.02
C PRO A 221 15.44 -17.99 -6.36
N ASP A 222 16.18 -18.29 -7.44
CA ASP A 222 15.60 -18.52 -8.76
C ASP A 222 14.69 -19.75 -8.84
N GLU A 223 14.85 -20.73 -7.94
CA GLU A 223 13.92 -21.86 -7.77
C GLU A 223 12.58 -21.45 -7.14
N LEU A 224 12.54 -20.31 -6.43
CA LEU A 224 11.36 -19.84 -5.70
C LEU A 224 10.42 -19.00 -6.55
N PHE A 225 10.95 -18.33 -7.56
CA PHE A 225 10.21 -17.38 -8.39
C PHE A 225 9.94 -17.97 -9.77
N GLU A 226 8.71 -17.80 -10.27
CA GLU A 226 8.38 -18.14 -11.66
C GLU A 226 9.26 -17.36 -12.65
N HIS A 227 9.55 -16.11 -12.32
CA HIS A 227 10.46 -15.26 -13.07
C HIS A 227 11.51 -14.65 -12.14
N TYR A 228 12.78 -14.78 -12.50
CA TYR A 228 13.89 -14.20 -11.77
C TYR A 228 14.71 -13.34 -12.72
N LEU A 229 14.63 -12.01 -12.57
CA LEU A 229 15.04 -11.05 -13.61
C LEU A 229 16.20 -10.16 -13.18
N ASN A 230 17.15 -9.98 -14.10
CA ASN A 230 18.11 -8.89 -14.07
C ASN A 230 17.57 -7.73 -14.91
N VAL A 231 17.17 -6.67 -14.21
CA VAL A 231 16.53 -5.50 -14.82
C VAL A 231 17.54 -4.47 -15.33
N VAL A 232 18.83 -4.58 -14.94
CA VAL A 232 19.90 -3.70 -15.40
C VAL A 232 21.10 -4.52 -15.88
N PRO A 233 20.98 -5.23 -17.03
CA PRO A 233 22.11 -5.97 -17.59
C PRO A 233 23.29 -5.03 -17.88
N GLY A 234 24.50 -5.42 -17.44
CA GLY A 234 25.69 -4.60 -17.63
C GLY A 234 25.76 -3.35 -16.76
N GLN A 235 25.10 -3.35 -15.58
CA GLN A 235 25.20 -2.27 -14.61
C GLN A 235 26.67 -1.86 -14.37
N GLY A 236 26.94 -0.55 -14.40
CA GLY A 236 28.28 0.01 -14.17
C GLY A 236 28.65 0.15 -12.69
N SER A 237 27.67 0.02 -11.79
CA SER A 237 27.90 -0.05 -10.35
C SER A 237 27.99 -1.51 -9.91
N ARG A 238 28.75 -1.77 -8.84
CA ARG A 238 28.80 -3.09 -8.21
C ARG A 238 27.49 -3.45 -7.53
N ILE A 239 26.80 -2.46 -6.97
CA ILE A 239 25.55 -2.64 -6.21
C ILE A 239 24.56 -1.57 -6.65
N ILE A 240 23.34 -1.99 -6.93
CA ILE A 240 22.18 -1.10 -7.07
C ILE A 240 21.38 -1.23 -5.77
N ARG A 241 21.15 -0.11 -5.08
CA ARG A 241 20.41 -0.12 -3.81
C ARG A 241 18.93 -0.41 -4.06
N THR A 242 18.24 -0.99 -3.08
CA THR A 242 16.84 -1.41 -3.23
C THR A 242 15.93 -0.26 -3.68
N GLU A 243 16.09 0.95 -3.13
CA GLU A 243 15.27 2.10 -3.53
C GLU A 243 15.64 2.70 -4.89
N GLU A 244 16.79 2.36 -5.46
CA GLU A 244 17.15 2.64 -6.85
C GLU A 244 16.56 1.56 -7.78
N ALA A 245 16.64 0.30 -7.35
CA ALA A 245 16.15 -0.85 -8.10
C ALA A 245 14.64 -0.83 -8.30
N ILE A 246 13.87 -0.38 -7.31
CA ILE A 246 12.40 -0.28 -7.38
C ILE A 246 11.94 0.58 -8.57
N PRO A 247 12.29 1.88 -8.67
CA PRO A 247 11.82 2.71 -9.78
C PRO A 247 12.36 2.24 -11.14
N ILE A 248 13.61 1.77 -11.21
CA ILE A 248 14.18 1.23 -12.46
C ILE A 248 13.37 0.03 -12.94
N THR A 249 13.06 -0.88 -12.02
CA THR A 249 12.30 -2.09 -12.33
C THR A 249 10.87 -1.77 -12.75
N LEU A 250 10.18 -0.92 -11.99
CA LEU A 250 8.81 -0.53 -12.31
C LEU A 250 8.74 0.22 -13.65
N ALA A 251 9.71 1.09 -13.96
CA ALA A 251 9.78 1.78 -15.25
C ALA A 251 10.01 0.80 -16.42
N THR A 252 10.90 -0.17 -16.23
CA THR A 252 11.23 -1.18 -17.26
C THR A 252 10.06 -2.13 -17.52
N LEU A 253 9.41 -2.60 -16.46
CA LEU A 253 8.27 -3.53 -16.59
C LEU A 253 6.99 -2.82 -17.00
N ARG A 254 6.87 -1.49 -16.84
CA ARG A 254 5.67 -0.74 -17.21
C ARG A 254 5.26 -0.99 -18.66
N SER A 255 6.18 -0.95 -19.61
CA SER A 255 5.86 -1.20 -21.03
C SER A 255 5.44 -2.63 -21.33
N MET A 256 5.77 -3.58 -20.45
CA MET A 256 5.45 -5.00 -20.60
C MET A 256 4.14 -5.37 -19.90
N ILE A 257 3.81 -4.69 -18.79
CA ILE A 257 2.54 -4.83 -18.07
C ILE A 257 1.42 -4.11 -18.84
N TYR A 258 1.77 -3.04 -19.55
CA TYR A 258 0.86 -2.22 -20.32
C TYR A 258 1.01 -2.56 -21.81
N THR A 259 0.55 -3.75 -22.19
CA THR A 259 0.34 -4.12 -23.59
C THR A 259 -1.04 -3.63 -24.02
N ASP A 260 -1.04 -2.59 -24.86
CA ASP A 260 -2.13 -1.98 -25.62
C ASP A 260 -3.59 -2.25 -25.18
N LEU A 261 -4.21 -1.21 -24.60
CA LEU A 261 -5.65 -0.92 -24.72
C LEU A 261 -5.96 -0.39 -26.12
#